data_AF-A0A7X7NUF2-F1
#
_entry.id   AF-A0A7X7NUF2-F1
#
_cell.length_a   1.000
_cell.length_b   1.000
_cell.length_c   1.000
_cell.angle_alpha   90.00
_cell.angle_beta   90.00
_cell.angle_gamma   90.00
#
_symmetry.space_group_name_H-M   'P 1'
#
loop_
_entity.id
_entity.type
_entity.pdbx_description
1 polymer ?
#
loop_
_entity_poly.entity_id
_entity_poly.type
_entity_poly.pdbx_seq_one_letter_code
_entity_poly.pdbx_strand_id
1 'polypeptide(L)'
;MRKTKSIMLVLATVMALMIVLSMTACGGGGGGGGDELKGTWTGRSEDMEVTWIFDGKGGCKMENEFGFKDEGTYELSGNAITIDLSKWDEALGYTYKIDGSHMSLVADESIRPSYELDKK
;
A
#
# COMPACT_ATOMS: atom_id res chain seq x y z
N MET A 1 -0.81 11.85 35.71
CA MET A 1 0.02 11.67 34.50
C MET A 1 0.55 10.23 34.27
N ARG A 2 -0.02 9.18 34.90
CA ARG A 2 0.44 7.78 34.70
C ARG A 2 -0.41 6.94 33.74
N LYS A 3 -1.68 7.33 33.50
CA LYS A 3 -2.61 6.53 32.68
C LYS A 3 -2.30 6.55 31.18
N THR A 4 -1.73 7.64 30.66
CA THR A 4 -1.44 7.80 29.22
C THR A 4 -0.25 6.96 28.76
N LYS A 5 0.78 6.78 29.60
CA LYS A 5 1.94 5.95 29.26
C LYS A 5 1.61 4.45 29.20
N SER A 6 0.75 3.97 30.10
CA SER A 6 0.29 2.58 30.08
C SER A 6 -0.66 2.28 28.92
N ILE A 7 -1.50 3.25 28.52
CA ILE A 7 -2.38 3.10 27.35
C ILE A 7 -1.56 3.03 26.06
N MET A 8 -0.55 3.89 25.89
CA MET A 8 0.36 3.81 24.72
C MET A 8 1.12 2.48 24.66
N LEU A 9 1.56 1.95 25.80
CA LEU A 9 2.32 0.70 25.84
C LEU A 9 1.44 -0.54 25.57
N VAL A 10 0.17 -0.51 26.00
CA VAL A 10 -0.83 -1.54 25.70
C VAL A 10 -1.31 -1.46 24.24
N LEU A 11 -1.46 -0.25 23.67
CA LEU A 11 -1.80 -0.10 22.24
C LEU A 11 -0.69 -0.65 21.34
N ALA A 12 0.58 -0.40 21.68
CA ALA A 12 1.73 -0.91 20.95
C ALA A 12 1.89 -2.44 21.05
N THR A 13 1.50 -3.05 22.17
CA THR A 13 1.57 -4.52 22.34
C THR A 13 0.37 -5.26 21.72
N VAL A 14 -0.80 -4.63 21.59
CA VAL A 14 -1.96 -5.23 20.92
C VAL A 14 -1.78 -5.26 19.39
N MET A 15 -1.11 -4.25 18.79
CA MET A 15 -0.74 -4.28 17.37
C MET A 15 0.28 -5.39 17.05
N ALA A 16 1.20 -5.70 17.97
CA ALA A 16 2.19 -6.76 17.75
C ALA A 16 1.62 -8.19 17.87
N LEU A 17 0.47 -8.38 18.53
CA LEU A 17 -0.10 -9.71 18.79
C LEU A 17 -1.03 -10.22 17.67
N MET A 18 -1.51 -9.37 16.77
CA MET A 18 -2.35 -9.81 15.64
C MET A 18 -1.55 -10.38 14.45
N ILE A 19 -0.22 -10.28 14.49
CA ILE A 19 0.66 -10.73 13.40
C ILE A 19 0.78 -12.27 13.35
N VAL A 20 0.32 -13.00 14.38
CA VAL A 20 0.69 -14.42 14.57
C VAL A 20 -0.39 -15.43 14.11
N LEU A 21 -1.53 -15.01 13.54
CA LEU A 21 -2.66 -15.93 13.27
C LEU A 21 -3.22 -15.97 11.84
N SER A 22 -2.54 -15.40 10.84
CA SER A 22 -2.95 -15.51 9.43
C SER A 22 -1.97 -16.32 8.57
N MET A 23 -1.51 -17.47 9.08
CA MET A 23 -1.08 -18.57 8.21
C MET A 23 -2.32 -19.33 7.73
N THR A 24 -3.05 -18.72 6.79
CA THR A 24 -3.92 -19.46 5.87
C THR A 24 -3.52 -19.06 4.47
N ALA A 25 -2.73 -19.93 3.87
CA ALA A 25 -2.48 -19.96 2.45
C ALA A 25 -3.80 -19.85 1.67
N CYS A 26 -3.89 -18.84 0.81
CA CYS A 26 -4.71 -18.87 -0.38
C CYS A 26 -4.06 -17.95 -1.41
N GLY A 27 -3.68 -18.51 -2.56
CA GLY A 27 -2.93 -17.87 -3.65
C GLY A 27 -1.42 -18.04 -3.49
N GLY A 28 -0.66 -18.85 -4.23
CA GLY A 28 -0.89 -19.34 -5.58
C GLY A 28 0.16 -18.78 -6.53
N GLY A 29 1.41 -19.28 -6.44
CA GLY A 29 2.38 -19.25 -7.53
C GLY A 29 3.28 -18.00 -7.64
N GLY A 30 4.59 -18.22 -7.55
CA GLY A 30 5.56 -17.22 -8.00
C GLY A 30 6.87 -17.20 -7.20
N GLY A 31 7.59 -18.32 -7.14
CA GLY A 31 9.00 -18.26 -6.78
C GLY A 31 9.76 -17.42 -7.80
N GLY A 32 10.27 -16.26 -7.36
CA GLY A 32 11.17 -15.41 -8.12
C GLY A 32 11.36 -14.12 -7.34
N GLY A 33 12.57 -13.89 -6.80
CA GLY A 33 12.90 -12.73 -5.97
C GLY A 33 12.87 -11.41 -6.73
N GLY A 34 11.67 -10.99 -7.15
CA GLY A 34 11.35 -9.73 -7.78
C GLY A 34 10.17 -9.10 -7.05
N ASP A 35 10.14 -7.77 -7.05
CA ASP A 35 9.07 -6.98 -6.49
C ASP A 35 7.71 -7.33 -7.13
N GLU A 36 6.77 -7.82 -6.31
CA GLU A 36 5.45 -8.29 -6.75
C GLU A 36 4.53 -7.16 -7.24
N LEU A 37 4.79 -5.92 -6.82
CA LEU A 37 4.06 -4.73 -7.28
C LEU A 37 4.50 -4.32 -8.68
N LYS A 38 5.64 -4.80 -9.18
CA LYS A 38 6.12 -4.40 -10.50
C LYS A 38 5.05 -4.61 -11.57
N GLY A 39 4.73 -3.52 -12.26
CA GLY A 39 3.73 -3.51 -13.33
C GLY A 39 2.93 -2.22 -13.39
N THR A 40 1.96 -2.24 -14.31
CA THR A 40 0.95 -1.20 -14.46
C THR A 40 -0.35 -1.70 -13.87
N TRP A 41 -0.95 -0.89 -13.01
CA TRP A 41 -2.17 -1.18 -12.28
C TRP A 41 -3.17 -0.07 -12.56
N THR A 42 -4.42 -0.43 -12.84
CA THR A 42 -5.48 0.52 -13.16
C THR A 42 -6.70 0.20 -12.35
N GLY A 43 -7.37 1.21 -11.81
CA GLY A 43 -8.59 1.00 -11.06
C GLY A 43 -9.10 2.31 -10.50
N ARG A 44 -9.65 2.27 -9.29
CA ARG A 44 -10.32 3.42 -8.69
C ARG A 44 -9.80 3.74 -7.30
N SER A 45 -9.78 5.03 -7.00
CA SER A 45 -9.77 5.59 -5.65
C SER A 45 -11.10 6.24 -5.41
N GLU A 46 -11.93 5.66 -4.54
CA GLU A 46 -13.33 6.11 -4.35
C GLU A 46 -14.03 6.26 -5.71
N ASP A 47 -14.26 7.49 -6.15
CA ASP A 47 -14.95 7.82 -7.40
C ASP A 47 -14.01 8.15 -8.58
N MET A 48 -12.69 8.15 -8.39
CA MET A 48 -11.71 8.59 -9.40
C MET A 48 -10.93 7.43 -10.02
N GLU A 49 -10.89 7.35 -11.35
CA GLU A 49 -9.99 6.39 -12.01
C GLU A 49 -8.52 6.81 -11.90
N VAL A 50 -7.65 5.83 -11.67
CA VAL A 50 -6.22 6.03 -11.50
C VAL A 50 -5.42 4.89 -12.11
N THR A 51 -4.27 5.23 -12.67
CA THR A 51 -3.23 4.31 -13.11
C THR A 51 -2.00 4.49 -12.25
N TRP A 52 -1.52 3.40 -11.67
CA TRP A 52 -0.24 3.31 -10.97
C TRP A 52 0.75 2.48 -11.80
N ILE A 53 2.01 2.91 -11.83
CA ILE A 53 3.11 2.16 -12.44
C ILE A 53 4.19 1.99 -11.38
N PHE A 54 4.50 0.76 -11.00
CA PHE A 54 5.63 0.44 -10.10
C PHE A 54 6.74 -0.22 -10.92
N ASP A 55 7.97 0.29 -10.81
CA ASP A 55 9.10 -0.17 -11.63
C ASP A 55 9.78 -1.45 -11.10
N GLY A 56 9.44 -1.87 -9.88
CA GLY A 56 10.02 -3.00 -9.17
C GLY A 56 11.42 -2.73 -8.59
N LYS A 57 11.79 -1.46 -8.48
CA LYS A 57 13.08 -0.95 -7.99
C LYS A 57 12.92 0.21 -7.01
N GLY A 58 11.70 0.48 -6.55
CA GLY A 58 11.37 1.57 -5.63
C GLY A 58 10.92 2.87 -6.31
N GLY A 59 10.73 2.91 -7.63
CA GLY A 59 10.16 4.05 -8.34
C GLY A 59 8.70 3.84 -8.75
N CYS A 60 7.86 4.85 -8.57
CA CYS A 60 6.45 4.80 -8.97
C CYS A 60 5.98 6.02 -9.75
N LYS A 61 4.89 5.85 -10.50
CA LYS A 61 4.16 6.92 -11.20
C LYS A 61 2.67 6.76 -11.00
N MET A 62 1.96 7.87 -10.97
CA MET A 62 0.51 7.92 -10.84
C MET A 62 -0.08 8.88 -11.87
N GLU A 63 -1.17 8.45 -12.52
CA GLU A 63 -1.99 9.28 -13.41
C GLU A 63 -3.47 9.07 -13.10
N ASN A 64 -4.24 10.14 -12.89
CA ASN A 64 -5.69 10.05 -12.75
C ASN A 64 -6.44 10.43 -14.04
N GLU A 65 -7.74 10.17 -14.08
CA GLU A 65 -8.60 10.48 -15.25
C GLU A 65 -8.63 11.96 -15.66
N PHE A 66 -8.31 12.87 -14.75
CA PHE A 66 -8.23 14.31 -15.02
C PHE A 66 -6.88 14.73 -15.60
N GLY A 67 -5.98 13.78 -15.87
CA GLY A 67 -4.64 14.01 -16.41
C GLY A 67 -3.66 14.57 -15.38
N PHE A 68 -3.98 14.52 -14.09
CA PHE A 68 -2.99 14.78 -13.05
C PHE A 68 -1.96 13.65 -13.07
N LYS A 69 -0.68 14.02 -13.20
CA LYS A 69 0.45 13.10 -13.24
C LYS A 69 1.41 13.40 -12.12
N ASP A 70 1.91 12.37 -11.48
CA ASP A 70 2.98 12.50 -10.51
C ASP A 70 3.94 11.32 -10.57
N GLU A 71 5.18 11.56 -10.14
CA GLU A 71 6.24 10.56 -10.06
C GLU A 71 6.84 10.60 -8.65
N GLY A 72 7.31 9.45 -8.18
CA GLY A 72 7.76 9.30 -6.82
C GLY A 72 8.51 8.02 -6.57
N THR A 73 8.70 7.72 -5.30
CA THR A 73 9.34 6.49 -4.83
C THR A 73 8.40 5.69 -3.94
N TYR A 74 8.72 4.43 -3.75
CA TYR A 74 8.05 3.59 -2.77
C TYR A 74 9.04 2.64 -2.08
N GLU A 75 8.72 2.28 -0.85
CA GLU A 75 9.49 1.33 -0.05
C GLU A 75 8.57 0.26 0.52
N LEU A 76 9.02 -1.00 0.47
CA LEU A 76 8.26 -2.15 0.97
C LEU A 76 8.82 -2.65 2.31
N SER A 77 7.92 -2.98 3.23
CA SER A 77 8.22 -3.62 4.49
C SER A 77 7.14 -4.67 4.80
N GLY A 78 7.37 -5.91 4.36
CA GLY A 78 6.34 -6.94 4.39
C GLY A 78 5.16 -6.56 3.49
N ASN A 79 3.95 -6.48 4.04
CA ASN A 79 2.75 -6.02 3.34
C ASN A 79 2.49 -4.51 3.48
N ALA A 80 3.41 -3.76 4.10
CA ALA A 80 3.35 -2.31 4.15
C ALA A 80 4.12 -1.71 2.97
N ILE A 81 3.57 -0.63 2.40
CA ILE A 81 4.21 0.20 1.39
C ILE A 81 4.14 1.67 1.83
N THR A 82 5.28 2.35 1.83
CA THR A 82 5.35 3.80 1.97
C THR A 82 5.54 4.39 0.59
N ILE A 83 4.66 5.32 0.17
CA ILE A 83 4.71 5.98 -1.14
C ILE A 83 5.01 7.46 -0.93
N ASP A 84 6.01 7.97 -1.62
CA ASP A 84 6.40 9.39 -1.60
C ASP A 84 6.29 9.95 -3.01
N LEU A 85 5.23 10.72 -3.29
CA LEU A 85 5.01 11.37 -4.58
C LEU A 85 5.48 12.83 -4.52
N SER A 86 6.10 13.29 -5.61
CA SER A 86 6.74 14.61 -5.66
C SER A 86 5.81 15.80 -5.40
N LYS A 87 4.49 15.65 -5.61
CA LYS A 87 3.49 16.70 -5.37
C LYS A 87 2.66 16.47 -4.11
N TRP A 88 2.95 15.44 -3.31
CA TRP A 88 2.35 15.27 -1.99
C TRP A 88 3.15 16.05 -0.94
N ASP A 89 2.48 16.46 0.13
CA ASP A 89 3.14 17.19 1.22
C ASP A 89 4.03 16.28 2.08
N GLU A 90 3.73 14.97 2.09
CA GLU A 90 4.43 13.95 2.85
C GLU A 90 4.28 12.56 2.21
N ALA A 91 5.18 11.65 2.56
CA ALA A 91 5.06 10.25 2.21
C ALA A 91 3.90 9.60 2.97
N LEU A 92 3.09 8.79 2.27
CA LEU A 92 1.91 8.14 2.83
C LEU A 92 2.13 6.63 2.97
N GLY A 93 1.70 6.10 4.11
CA GLY A 93 1.72 4.68 4.41
C GLY A 93 0.44 3.97 3.95
N TYR A 94 0.62 2.78 3.41
CA TYR A 94 -0.45 1.89 2.98
C TYR A 94 -0.15 0.46 3.38
N THR A 95 -1.22 -0.30 3.61
CA THR A 95 -1.17 -1.77 3.59
C THR A 95 -1.62 -2.25 2.21
N TYR A 96 -0.78 -3.05 1.55
CA TYR A 96 -1.11 -3.65 0.26
C TYR A 96 -1.45 -5.13 0.37
N LYS A 97 -2.30 -5.61 -0.55
CA LYS A 97 -2.58 -7.03 -0.74
C LYS A 97 -2.75 -7.32 -2.22
N ILE A 98 -2.09 -8.35 -2.72
CA ILE A 98 -2.28 -8.87 -4.09
C ILE A 98 -3.04 -10.19 -4.02
N ASP A 99 -4.11 -10.30 -4.80
CA ASP A 99 -4.85 -11.55 -5.07
C ASP A 99 -4.93 -11.76 -6.58
N GLY A 100 -4.00 -12.58 -7.11
CA GLY A 100 -3.87 -12.81 -8.54
C GLY A 100 -3.50 -11.53 -9.30
N SER A 101 -4.44 -11.03 -10.11
CA SER A 101 -4.28 -9.79 -10.88
C SER A 101 -4.87 -8.56 -10.19
N HIS A 102 -5.37 -8.70 -8.97
CA HIS A 102 -6.01 -7.62 -8.22
C HIS A 102 -5.11 -7.16 -7.07
N MET A 103 -5.05 -5.86 -6.83
CA MET A 103 -4.28 -5.23 -5.77
C MET A 103 -5.14 -4.22 -5.01
N SER A 104 -5.23 -4.40 -3.70
CA SER A 104 -5.80 -3.43 -2.78
C SER A 104 -4.68 -2.65 -2.11
N LEU A 105 -4.75 -1.31 -2.11
CA LEU A 105 -3.90 -0.40 -1.35
C LEU A 105 -4.77 0.36 -0.35
N VAL A 106 -4.74 -0.05 0.91
CA VAL A 106 -5.51 0.59 1.98
C VAL A 106 -4.63 1.59 2.70
N ALA A 107 -5.01 2.86 2.69
CA ALA A 107 -4.25 3.90 3.38
C ALA A 107 -4.28 3.71 4.90
N ASP A 108 -3.16 3.97 5.56
CA ASP A 108 -3.07 3.89 7.03
C ASP A 108 -3.94 4.97 7.71
N GLU A 109 -4.16 6.09 7.03
CA GLU A 109 -5.01 7.20 7.46
C GLU A 109 -6.32 7.25 6.67
N SER A 110 -7.46 7.26 7.37
CA SER A 110 -8.79 7.20 6.74
C SER A 110 -9.16 8.39 5.86
N ILE A 111 -8.41 9.49 5.95
CA ILE A 111 -8.61 10.69 5.11
C ILE A 111 -7.83 10.63 3.80
N ARG A 112 -6.93 9.66 3.64
CA ARG A 112 -6.12 9.46 2.45
C ARG A 112 -6.81 8.46 1.52
N PRO A 113 -6.66 8.63 0.20
CA PRO A 113 -7.30 7.75 -0.77
C PRO A 113 -6.79 6.32 -0.62
N SER A 114 -7.70 5.34 -0.62
CA SER A 114 -7.39 3.92 -0.79
C SER A 114 -7.73 3.49 -2.21
N TYR A 115 -7.08 2.44 -2.71
CA TYR A 115 -7.15 2.03 -4.10
C TYR A 115 -7.51 0.56 -4.26
N GLU A 116 -8.38 0.27 -5.21
CA GLU A 116 -8.61 -1.09 -5.72
C GLU A 116 -8.21 -1.09 -7.19
N LEU A 117 -7.21 -1.90 -7.53
CA LEU A 117 -6.47 -1.82 -8.78
C LEU A 117 -6.32 -3.19 -9.43
N ASP A 118 -6.51 -3.26 -10.73
CA ASP A 118 -6.28 -4.46 -11.53
C ASP A 118 -5.04 -4.30 -12.39
N LYS A 119 -4.28 -5.39 -12.52
CA LYS A 119 -3.10 -5.46 -13.38
C LYS A 119 -3.51 -5.33 -14.84
N LYS A 120 -2.85 -4.42 -15.55
CA LYS A 120 -3.10 -4.15 -16.98
C LYS A 120 -2.41 -5.16 -17.91
#